data_AF-A0A928NAZ6-F1
#
_entry.id   AF-A0A928NAZ6-F1
#
_cell.length_a   1.000
_cell.length_b   1.000
_cell.length_c   1.000
_cell.angle_alpha   90.00
_cell.angle_beta   90.00
_cell.angle_gamma   90.00
#
_symmetry.space_group_name_H-M   'P 1'
#
loop_
_entity.id
_entity.type
_entity.pdbx_description
1 polymer ?
#
loop_
_entity_poly.entity_id
_entity_poly.type
_entity_poly.pdbx_seq_one_letter_code
_entity_poly.pdbx_strand_id
1 'polypeptide(L)'
;MNLNMAKHAWDTGALVSILGLLTVFTVLAIIMLVLLVMERIFAKNSLPKKAVAKEKAPEVKPEVKAEATPVKKADDGELVAVITAAIAASLGVPQRSLRIKSFKRVGKAWNDASRQENIYNNL
;
A
#
# COMPACT_ATOMS: atom_id res chain seq x y z
N MET A 1 -35.70 8.87 29.65
CA MET A 1 -34.27 8.74 29.29
C MET A 1 -33.69 10.13 29.13
N ASN A 2 -32.61 10.44 29.84
CA ASN A 2 -32.05 11.79 29.92
C ASN A 2 -31.47 12.26 28.58
N LEU A 3 -31.95 13.40 28.06
CA LEU A 3 -31.47 14.04 26.83
C LEU A 3 -29.96 14.36 26.86
N ASN A 4 -29.37 14.51 28.04
CA ASN A 4 -27.93 14.76 28.21
C ASN A 4 -27.07 13.59 27.72
N MET A 5 -27.52 12.33 27.85
CA MET A 5 -26.76 11.16 27.37
C MET A 5 -26.62 11.14 25.85
N ALA A 6 -27.66 11.60 25.13
CA ALA A 6 -27.62 11.69 23.67
C ALA A 6 -26.64 12.77 23.20
N LYS A 7 -26.54 13.89 23.93
CA LYS A 7 -25.58 14.94 23.60
C LYS A 7 -24.12 14.47 23.74
N HIS A 8 -23.79 13.77 24.83
CA HIS A 8 -22.44 13.25 25.05
C HIS A 8 -21.99 12.20 24.01
N ALA A 9 -22.92 11.39 23.49
CA ALA A 9 -22.61 10.38 22.48
C ALA A 9 -22.17 11.00 21.14
N TRP A 10 -22.83 12.07 20.70
CA TRP A 10 -22.50 12.77 19.45
C TRP A 10 -21.24 13.63 19.60
N ASP A 11 -21.07 14.26 20.77
CA ASP A 11 -19.89 15.08 21.08
C ASP A 11 -18.61 14.22 21.08
N THR A 12 -18.66 13.00 21.62
CA THR A 12 -17.47 12.13 21.72
C THR A 12 -16.97 11.68 20.33
N GLY A 13 -17.88 11.26 19.45
CA GLY A 13 -17.50 10.82 18.09
C GLY A 13 -16.97 11.94 17.21
N ALA A 14 -17.57 13.14 17.32
CA ALA A 14 -17.11 14.33 16.61
C ALA A 14 -15.71 14.78 17.10
N LEU A 15 -15.48 14.80 18.42
CA LEU A 15 -14.19 15.18 19.00
C LEU A 15 -13.06 14.24 18.56
N VAL A 16 -13.29 12.92 18.57
CA VAL A 16 -12.28 11.94 18.13
C VAL A 16 -11.97 12.08 16.64
N SER A 17 -12.98 12.34 15.80
CA SER A 17 -12.78 12.57 14.36
C SER A 17 -11.98 13.85 14.08
N ILE A 18 -12.25 14.92 14.81
CA ILE A 18 -11.50 16.18 14.70
C ILE A 18 -10.05 15.98 15.15
N LEU A 19 -9.83 15.27 16.27
CA LEU A 19 -8.49 14.89 16.73
C LEU A 19 -7.75 14.07 15.68
N GLY A 20 -8.41 13.08 15.07
CA GLY A 20 -7.86 12.28 13.98
C GLY A 20 -7.47 13.14 12.77
N LEU A 21 -8.36 14.01 12.30
CA LEU A 21 -8.10 14.91 11.18
C LEU A 21 -6.93 15.87 11.47
N LEU A 22 -6.87 16.41 12.69
CA LEU A 22 -5.81 17.32 13.13
C LEU A 22 -4.46 16.61 13.18
N THR A 23 -4.40 15.39 13.71
CA THR A 23 -3.14 14.62 13.76
C THR A 23 -2.57 14.34 12.36
N VAL A 24 -3.42 13.94 11.41
CA VAL A 24 -3.00 13.73 10.02
C VAL A 24 -2.50 15.03 9.38
N PHE A 25 -3.22 16.14 9.58
CA PHE A 25 -2.80 17.45 9.07
C PHE A 25 -1.45 17.89 9.66
N THR A 26 -1.24 17.64 10.95
CA THR A 26 0.02 17.93 11.66
C THR A 26 1.17 17.10 11.11
N VAL A 27 0.97 15.80 10.88
CA VAL A 27 1.99 14.92 10.29
C VAL A 27 2.40 15.40 8.89
N LEU A 28 1.43 15.76 8.04
CA LEU A 28 1.72 16.31 6.71
C LEU A 28 2.51 17.62 6.79
N ALA A 29 2.14 18.52 7.70
CA ALA A 29 2.86 19.78 7.91
C ALA A 29 4.30 19.56 8.39
N ILE A 30 4.52 18.58 9.30
CA ILE A 30 5.86 18.23 9.78
C ILE A 30 6.71 17.66 8.63
N ILE A 31 6.16 16.75 7.81
CA ILE A 31 6.90 16.18 6.68
C ILE A 31 7.30 17.29 5.70
N MET A 32 6.38 18.21 5.38
CA MET A 32 6.69 19.37 4.54
C MET A 32 7.79 20.25 5.16
N LEU A 33 7.71 20.55 6.45
CA LEU A 33 8.69 21.36 7.16
C LEU A 33 10.08 20.70 7.15
N VAL A 34 10.16 19.40 7.38
CA VAL A 34 11.43 18.65 7.37
C VAL A 34 12.08 18.70 5.98
N LEU A 35 11.30 18.52 4.91
CA LEU A 35 11.81 18.66 3.53
C LEU A 35 12.35 20.07 3.28
N LEU A 36 11.60 21.11 3.67
CA LEU A 36 12.02 22.50 3.51
C LEU A 36 13.27 22.85 4.31
N VAL A 37 13.39 22.37 5.55
CA VAL A 37 14.58 22.60 6.39
C VAL A 37 15.79 21.87 5.82
N MET A 38 15.62 20.63 5.36
CA MET A 38 16.68 19.87 4.72
C MET A 38 17.13 20.55 3.42
N GLU A 39 16.21 20.92 2.53
CA GLU A 39 16.51 21.71 1.34
C GLU A 39 17.15 23.05 1.69
N ARG A 40 16.69 23.76 2.71
CA ARG A 40 17.27 25.06 3.10
C ARG A 40 18.69 24.92 3.64
N ILE A 41 18.97 23.87 4.41
CA ILE A 41 20.31 23.58 4.95
C ILE A 41 21.25 23.09 3.83
N PHE A 42 20.79 22.16 2.99
CA PHE A 42 21.56 21.62 1.85
C PHE A 42 21.75 22.67 0.74
N ALA A 43 20.76 23.53 0.47
CA ALA A 43 20.88 24.67 -0.45
C ALA A 43 21.75 25.78 0.14
N LYS A 44 21.82 25.95 1.46
CA LYS A 44 22.84 26.83 2.08
C LYS A 44 24.25 26.29 1.88
N ASN A 45 24.41 24.97 1.78
CA ASN A 45 25.70 24.32 1.52
C ASN A 45 25.98 24.10 0.02
N SER A 46 25.07 24.48 -0.88
CA SER A 46 25.29 24.45 -2.33
C SER A 46 24.93 25.80 -2.94
N LEU A 47 25.99 26.57 -3.25
CA LEU A 47 25.94 27.77 -4.09
C LEU A 47 25.08 27.55 -5.35
N PRO A 48 24.36 28.58 -5.83
CA PRO A 48 23.23 28.40 -6.72
C PRO A 48 23.68 28.07 -8.13
N LYS A 49 23.38 26.86 -8.62
CA LYS A 49 23.40 26.62 -10.07
C LYS A 49 22.04 26.99 -10.65
N LYS A 50 22.00 28.25 -11.06
CA LYS A 50 21.09 28.87 -12.01
C LYS A 50 20.80 27.93 -13.19
N ALA A 51 19.56 28.00 -13.64
CA ALA A 51 19.01 27.44 -14.87
C ALA A 51 19.95 27.44 -16.08
N VAL A 52 19.78 26.47 -16.98
CA VAL A 52 19.48 26.63 -18.43
C VAL A 52 19.87 25.35 -19.21
N ALA A 53 18.84 24.77 -19.84
CA ALA A 53 18.73 24.15 -21.16
C ALA A 53 19.89 23.37 -21.84
N LYS A 54 19.44 22.30 -22.55
CA LYS A 54 20.05 21.61 -23.72
C LYS A 54 21.40 20.91 -23.42
N GLU A 55 21.66 19.69 -23.88
CA GLU A 55 21.63 19.24 -25.27
C GLU A 55 21.91 17.72 -25.34
N LYS A 56 21.33 17.06 -26.36
CA LYS A 56 21.76 15.84 -27.07
C LYS A 56 21.91 14.49 -26.33
N ALA A 57 21.06 13.58 -26.82
CA ALA A 57 21.20 12.13 -26.94
C ALA A 57 22.49 11.70 -27.70
N PRO A 58 22.68 10.43 -28.13
CA PRO A 58 22.14 9.13 -27.70
C PRO A 58 23.26 8.08 -27.49
N GLU A 59 23.07 7.06 -26.66
CA GLU A 59 23.81 5.79 -26.85
C GLU A 59 23.04 4.61 -26.28
N VAL A 60 22.40 3.87 -27.19
CA VAL A 60 21.71 2.61 -26.94
C VAL A 60 22.27 1.59 -27.92
N LYS A 61 23.01 0.60 -27.41
CA LYS A 61 23.01 -0.83 -27.81
C LYS A 61 24.26 -1.54 -27.25
N PRO A 62 24.32 -2.89 -27.26
CA PRO A 62 23.29 -3.94 -27.21
C PRO A 62 23.55 -4.82 -25.94
N GLU A 63 22.82 -5.83 -25.51
CA GLU A 63 22.41 -7.00 -26.26
C GLU A 63 21.50 -7.88 -25.37
N VAL A 64 20.52 -8.45 -26.04
CA VAL A 64 19.44 -9.26 -25.53
C VAL A 64 19.98 -10.60 -25.00
N LYS A 65 19.77 -10.90 -23.71
CA LYS A 65 19.61 -12.28 -23.24
C LYS A 65 18.14 -12.48 -22.85
N ALA A 66 17.33 -12.76 -23.87
CA ALA A 66 15.95 -13.19 -23.69
C ALA A 66 15.96 -14.64 -23.23
N GLU A 67 16.06 -14.84 -21.92
CA GLU A 67 15.79 -16.12 -21.29
C GLU A 67 14.28 -16.26 -21.11
N ALA A 68 13.70 -17.18 -21.87
CA ALA A 68 12.40 -17.81 -21.72
C ALA A 68 11.30 -16.95 -21.10
N THR A 69 10.46 -16.35 -21.95
CA THR A 69 9.13 -15.86 -21.59
C THR A 69 8.33 -16.91 -20.81
N PRO A 70 7.99 -16.70 -19.52
CA PRO A 70 6.72 -17.17 -19.03
C PRO A 70 5.66 -16.21 -19.55
N VAL A 71 4.75 -16.78 -20.33
CA VAL A 71 3.35 -16.37 -20.50
C VAL A 71 2.96 -15.14 -19.66
N LYS A 72 2.78 -14.00 -20.34
CA LYS A 72 1.89 -12.88 -20.03
C LYS A 72 1.14 -13.03 -18.68
N LYS A 73 1.79 -12.66 -17.56
CA LYS A 73 1.26 -12.67 -16.18
C LYS A 73 1.82 -11.50 -15.37
N ALA A 74 1.76 -10.30 -15.94
CA ALA A 74 2.36 -9.12 -15.30
C ALA A 74 1.75 -8.79 -13.92
N ASP A 75 0.53 -9.26 -13.61
CA ASP A 75 -0.16 -8.91 -12.35
C ASP A 75 -0.31 -10.09 -11.37
N ASP A 76 -0.11 -11.33 -11.83
CA ASP A 76 -0.23 -12.52 -10.98
C ASP A 76 1.10 -12.94 -10.34
N GLY A 77 2.23 -12.48 -10.88
CA GLY A 77 3.55 -12.77 -10.33
C GLY A 77 3.76 -12.17 -8.94
N GLU A 78 3.26 -10.95 -8.75
CA GLU A 78 3.30 -10.26 -7.45
C GLU A 78 2.43 -10.97 -6.41
N LEU A 79 1.22 -11.38 -6.79
CA LEU A 79 0.33 -12.15 -5.91
C LEU A 79 0.97 -13.48 -5.49
N VAL A 80 1.57 -14.22 -6.43
CA VAL A 80 2.26 -15.47 -6.15
C VAL A 80 3.47 -15.24 -5.22
N ALA A 81 4.23 -14.15 -5.42
CA ALA A 81 5.38 -13.81 -4.58
C ALA A 81 4.96 -13.47 -3.14
N VAL A 82 3.93 -12.64 -2.96
CA VAL A 82 3.41 -12.27 -1.62
C VAL A 82 2.84 -13.51 -0.90
N ILE A 83 2.09 -14.36 -1.61
CA ILE A 83 1.55 -15.61 -1.04
C ILE A 83 2.69 -16.55 -0.62
N THR A 84 3.70 -16.74 -1.49
CA THR A 84 4.85 -17.61 -1.18
C THR A 84 5.63 -17.04 0.01
N ALA A 85 5.83 -15.73 0.04
CA ALA A 85 6.50 -15.04 1.14
C ALA A 85 5.77 -15.22 2.48
N ALA A 86 4.45 -15.05 2.49
CA ALA A 86 3.61 -15.25 3.67
C ALA A 86 3.68 -16.69 4.18
N ILE A 87 3.53 -17.68 3.29
CA ILE A 87 3.57 -19.11 3.66
C ILE A 87 4.96 -19.49 4.19
N ALA A 88 6.02 -19.07 3.50
CA ALA A 88 7.39 -19.32 3.95
C ALA A 88 7.68 -18.70 5.32
N ALA A 89 7.18 -17.49 5.59
CA ALA A 89 7.29 -16.85 6.89
C ALA A 89 6.47 -17.56 7.97
N SER A 90 5.26 -18.02 7.66
CA SER A 90 4.39 -18.74 8.61
C SER A 90 4.91 -20.14 8.97
N LEU A 91 5.49 -20.86 8.01
CA LEU A 91 6.01 -22.23 8.22
C LEU A 91 7.52 -22.28 8.47
N GLY A 92 8.24 -21.15 8.38
CA GLY A 92 9.70 -21.10 8.54
C GLY A 92 10.46 -21.86 7.45
N VAL A 93 9.85 -22.08 6.29
CA VAL A 93 10.45 -22.83 5.17
C VAL A 93 11.02 -21.89 4.11
N PRO A 94 12.12 -22.25 3.43
CA PRO A 94 12.72 -21.40 2.40
C PRO A 94 11.80 -21.25 1.18
N GLN A 95 11.74 -20.04 0.59
CA GLN A 95 10.89 -19.72 -0.57
C GLN A 95 11.02 -20.70 -1.74
N ARG A 96 12.19 -21.35 -1.88
CA ARG A 96 12.50 -22.29 -2.96
C ARG A 96 11.81 -23.65 -2.82
N SER A 97 11.37 -24.04 -1.62
CA SER A 97 10.70 -25.32 -1.38
C SER A 97 9.18 -25.27 -1.62
N LEU A 98 8.62 -24.08 -1.82
CA LEU A 98 7.18 -23.87 -2.03
C LEU A 98 6.87 -23.61 -3.50
N ARG A 99 5.88 -24.34 -4.05
CA ARG A 99 5.38 -24.14 -5.41
C ARG A 99 3.85 -24.10 -5.43
N ILE A 100 3.31 -23.04 -6.00
CA ILE A 100 1.86 -22.87 -6.17
C ILE A 100 1.42 -23.56 -7.47
N LYS A 101 0.68 -24.66 -7.34
CA LYS A 101 0.19 -25.45 -8.48
C LYS A 101 -1.02 -24.80 -9.17
N SER A 102 -1.93 -24.22 -8.38
CA SER A 102 -3.10 -23.51 -8.88
C SER A 102 -3.63 -22.54 -7.82
N PHE A 103 -4.06 -21.37 -8.25
CA PHE A 103 -4.83 -20.44 -7.42
C PHE A 103 -6.01 -19.92 -8.24
N LYS A 104 -7.19 -19.81 -7.63
CA LYS A 104 -8.40 -19.33 -8.28
C LYS A 104 -9.07 -18.31 -7.39
N ARG A 105 -9.38 -17.14 -7.94
CA ARG A 105 -10.19 -16.14 -7.24
C ARG A 105 -11.63 -16.62 -7.22
N VAL A 106 -12.22 -16.71 -6.02
CA VAL A 106 -13.64 -16.99 -5.83
C VAL A 106 -14.34 -15.67 -5.48
N GLY A 107 -15.21 -15.20 -6.36
CA GLY A 107 -15.81 -13.86 -6.25
C GLY A 107 -17.01 -13.81 -5.30
N LYS A 108 -18.00 -14.67 -5.50
CA LYS A 108 -19.25 -14.70 -4.71
C LYS A 108 -19.39 -15.88 -3.75
N ALA A 109 -18.52 -16.89 -3.86
CA ALA A 109 -18.63 -18.11 -3.05
C ALA A 109 -18.68 -17.83 -1.54
N TRP A 110 -17.95 -16.81 -1.07
CA TRP A 110 -17.98 -16.40 0.33
C TRP A 110 -19.31 -15.74 0.72
N ASN A 111 -19.83 -14.84 -0.11
CA ASN A 111 -21.11 -14.17 0.13
C ASN A 111 -22.28 -15.15 0.10
N ASP A 112 -22.21 -16.16 -0.76
CA ASP A 112 -23.24 -17.20 -0.86
C ASP A 112 -23.17 -18.13 0.36
N ALA A 113 -21.97 -18.56 0.79
CA ALA A 113 -21.79 -19.37 1.99
C ALA A 113 -22.27 -18.66 3.27
N SER A 114 -21.92 -17.38 3.47
CA SER A 114 -22.38 -16.64 4.65
C SER A 114 -23.90 -16.42 4.69
N ARG A 115 -24.53 -16.24 3.52
CA ARG A 115 -26.01 -16.14 3.44
C ARG A 115 -26.67 -17.47 3.79
N GLN A 116 -26.11 -18.57 3.31
CA GLN A 116 -26.58 -19.91 3.64
C GLN A 116 -26.49 -20.12 5.16
N GLU A 117 -25.33 -19.87 5.77
CA GLU A 117 -25.15 -20.02 7.23
C GLU A 117 -26.09 -19.15 8.05
N ASN A 118 -26.33 -17.90 7.65
CA ASN A 118 -27.25 -17.01 8.36
C ASN A 118 -28.72 -17.47 8.25
N ILE A 119 -29.10 -18.04 7.11
CA ILE A 119 -30.46 -18.58 6.93
C ILE A 119 -30.61 -19.86 7.76
N TYR A 120 -29.62 -20.78 7.74
CA TYR A 120 -29.67 -22.00 8.54
C TYR A 120 -29.61 -21.77 10.06
N ASN A 121 -28.93 -20.71 10.51
CA ASN A 121 -28.82 -20.38 11.94
C ASN A 121 -30.03 -19.59 12.48
N ASN A 122 -30.90 -19.07 11.60
CA ASN A 122 -32.08 -18.27 11.96
C ASN A 122 -33.41 -18.96 11.60
N LEU A 123 -33.36 -20.28 11.41
CA LEU A 123 -34.48 -21.22 11.22
C LEU A 123 -34.49 -22.19 12.42
#